data_AF-A0A2V8MMH3-F1
#
_entry.id   AF-A0A2V8MMH3-F1
#
_cell.length_a   1.000
_cell.length_b   1.000
_cell.length_c   1.000
_cell.angle_alpha   90.00
_cell.angle_beta   90.00
_cell.angle_gamma   90.00
#
_symmetry.space_group_name_H-M   'P 1'
#
loop_
_entity.id
_entity.type
_entity.pdbx_description
1 polymer ?
#
loop_
_entity_poly.entity_id
_entity_poly.type
_entity_poly.pdbx_seq_one_letter_code
_entity_poly.pdbx_strand_id
1 'polypeptide(L)'
;MMALCPGVTDTNFFAASEMERPPARISQTPEEVVETALRALRRGKSSVISGWMNFFMVESERLMPRSLILRAVGAVLRSHTEKG
;
A
#
# COMPACT_ATOMS: atom_id res chain seq x y z
N MET A 1 -2.72 -17.51 -12.11
CA MET A 1 -2.75 -16.03 -12.05
C MET A 1 -2.95 -15.62 -10.60
N MET A 2 -2.26 -14.56 -10.13
CA MET A 2 -2.30 -14.10 -8.74
C MET A 2 -2.16 -12.58 -8.71
N ALA A 3 -2.95 -11.91 -7.85
CA ALA A 3 -2.89 -10.47 -7.65
C ALA A 3 -1.93 -10.10 -6.50
N LEU A 4 -1.07 -9.11 -6.73
CA LEU A 4 -0.14 -8.58 -5.74
C LEU A 4 -0.52 -7.14 -5.42
N CYS A 5 -0.75 -6.85 -4.14
CA CYS A 5 -0.99 -5.49 -3.64
C CYS A 5 0.19 -5.08 -2.74
N PRO A 6 1.23 -4.41 -3.27
CA PRO A 6 2.37 -3.98 -2.48
C PRO A 6 2.10 -2.68 -1.74
N GLY A 7 2.80 -2.49 -0.62
CA GLY A 7 2.90 -1.18 0.03
C GLY A 7 3.91 -0.28 -0.70
N VAL A 8 4.39 0.75 0.00
CA VAL A 8 5.46 1.62 -0.50
C VAL A 8 6.67 0.76 -0.89
N THR A 9 7.11 0.87 -2.13
CA THR A 9 8.25 0.12 -2.67
C THR A 9 9.34 1.09 -3.10
N ASP A 10 10.55 0.95 -2.53
CA ASP A 10 11.69 1.83 -2.80
C ASP A 10 12.20 1.63 -4.24
N THR A 11 11.68 2.43 -5.14
CA THR A 11 12.00 2.40 -6.57
C THR A 11 12.35 3.79 -7.05
N ASN A 12 12.91 3.87 -8.27
CA ASN A 12 13.17 5.16 -8.92
C ASN A 12 11.89 5.97 -9.24
N PHE A 13 10.69 5.39 -9.03
CA PHE A 13 9.43 6.09 -9.24
C PHE A 13 9.33 7.38 -8.43
N PHE A 14 9.75 7.39 -7.16
CA PHE A 14 9.67 8.60 -6.32
C PHE A 14 10.53 9.74 -6.84
N ALA A 15 11.72 9.43 -7.34
CA ALA A 15 12.59 10.44 -7.96
C ALA A 15 12.01 10.95 -9.30
N ALA A 16 11.47 10.05 -10.12
CA ALA A 16 10.89 10.40 -11.42
C ALA A 16 9.55 11.16 -11.32
N SER A 17 8.79 10.94 -10.25
CA SER A 17 7.49 11.59 -9.99
C SER A 17 7.61 12.86 -9.16
N GLU A 18 8.84 13.26 -8.80
CA GLU A 18 9.11 14.38 -7.89
C GLU A 18 8.37 14.28 -6.54
N MET A 19 8.04 13.04 -6.14
CA MET A 19 7.37 12.75 -4.88
C MET A 19 8.39 12.58 -3.75
N GLU A 20 8.03 13.06 -2.56
CA GLU A 20 8.85 12.85 -1.37
C GLU A 20 8.93 11.35 -1.04
N ARG A 21 10.15 10.87 -0.79
CA ARG A 21 10.38 9.46 -0.45
C ARG A 21 9.80 9.16 0.93
N PRO A 22 8.90 8.17 1.05
CA PRO A 22 8.36 7.82 2.35
C PRO A 22 9.45 7.22 3.27
N PRO A 23 9.29 7.31 4.61
CA PRO A 23 10.27 6.79 5.56
C PRO A 23 10.61 5.32 5.32
N ALA A 24 11.89 4.96 5.42
CA ALA A 24 12.36 3.58 5.20
C ALA A 24 11.63 2.53 6.06
N ARG A 25 11.13 2.92 7.24
CA ARG A 25 10.34 2.04 8.12
C ARG A 25 9.05 1.55 7.47
N ILE A 26 8.45 2.31 6.55
CA ILE A 26 7.19 1.98 5.90
C ILE A 26 7.35 1.50 4.45
N SER A 27 8.58 1.45 3.97
CA SER A 27 8.95 1.06 2.61
C SER A 27 9.52 -0.35 2.58
N GLN A 28 9.38 -1.04 1.45
CA GLN A 28 10.01 -2.33 1.15
C GLN A 28 10.96 -2.20 -0.03
N THR A 29 11.98 -3.04 -0.12
CA THR A 29 12.78 -3.12 -1.35
C THR A 29 12.01 -3.87 -2.45
N PRO A 30 12.31 -3.63 -3.74
CA PRO A 30 11.71 -4.40 -4.84
C PRO A 30 11.93 -5.91 -4.68
N GLU A 31 13.09 -6.32 -4.19
CA GLU A 31 13.44 -7.73 -3.97
C GLU A 31 12.51 -8.38 -2.93
N GLU A 32 12.22 -7.71 -1.82
CA GLU A 32 11.32 -8.21 -0.79
C GLU A 32 9.88 -8.39 -1.30
N VAL A 33 9.42 -7.44 -2.13
CA VAL A 33 8.10 -7.49 -2.77
C VAL A 33 8.02 -8.68 -3.74
N VAL A 34 9.05 -8.85 -4.57
CA VAL A 34 9.14 -9.97 -5.53
C VAL A 34 9.24 -11.31 -4.81
N GLU A 35 10.04 -11.41 -3.75
CA GLU A 35 10.15 -12.65 -2.97
C GLU A 35 8.80 -13.05 -2.36
N THR A 36 8.07 -12.08 -1.81
CA THR A 36 6.73 -12.30 -1.26
C THR A 36 5.76 -12.80 -2.33
N ALA A 37 5.80 -12.19 -3.52
CA ALA A 37 4.96 -12.58 -4.65
C ALA A 37 5.26 -14.01 -5.12
N LEU A 38 6.54 -14.35 -5.33
CA LEU A 38 6.96 -15.69 -5.77
C LEU A 38 6.64 -16.76 -4.72
N ARG A 39 6.77 -16.44 -3.43
CA ARG A 39 6.39 -17.33 -2.34
C ARG A 39 4.88 -17.58 -2.30
N ALA A 40 4.07 -16.54 -2.50
CA ALA A 40 2.61 -16.66 -2.55
C ALA A 40 2.13 -17.43 -3.78
N LEU A 41 2.76 -17.19 -4.93
CA LEU A 41 2.48 -17.89 -6.18
C LEU A 41 2.70 -19.40 -6.05
N ARG A 42 3.86 -19.80 -5.49
CA ARG A 42 4.15 -21.22 -5.21
C ARG A 42 3.17 -21.87 -4.24
N ARG A 43 2.55 -21.09 -3.35
CA ARG A 43 1.53 -21.56 -2.40
C ARG A 43 0.12 -21.58 -3.00
N GLY A 44 -0.04 -21.29 -4.29
CA GLY A 44 -1.35 -21.31 -4.96
C GLY A 44 -2.31 -20.22 -4.51
N LYS A 45 -1.82 -19.12 -3.93
CA LYS A 45 -2.67 -18.01 -3.49
C LYS A 45 -3.19 -17.23 -4.69
N SER A 46 -4.46 -16.82 -4.64
CA SER A 46 -5.08 -15.94 -5.65
C SER A 46 -4.75 -14.46 -5.45
N SER A 47 -4.47 -14.04 -4.21
CA SER A 47 -4.05 -12.68 -3.87
C SER A 47 -3.04 -12.67 -2.73
N VAL A 48 -2.13 -11.70 -2.73
CA VAL A 48 -1.20 -11.43 -1.63
C VAL A 48 -0.98 -9.93 -1.44
N ILE A 49 -0.96 -9.52 -0.18
CA ILE A 49 -0.58 -8.17 0.23
C ILE A 49 0.87 -8.24 0.72
N SER A 50 1.76 -7.43 0.14
CA SER A 50 3.16 -7.37 0.57
C SER A 50 3.33 -6.36 1.71
N GLY A 51 4.08 -6.75 2.73
CA GLY A 51 4.44 -5.92 3.88
C GLY A 51 3.40 -5.98 5.02
N TRP A 52 3.88 -6.09 6.26
CA TRP A 52 3.02 -6.23 7.44
C TRP A 52 2.17 -4.99 7.73
N MET A 53 2.74 -3.79 7.61
CA MET A 53 1.97 -2.55 7.84
C MET A 53 0.87 -2.38 6.80
N ASN A 54 1.17 -2.69 5.53
CA ASN A 54 0.19 -2.65 4.45
C ASN A 54 -0.91 -3.70 4.67
N PHE A 55 -0.53 -4.91 5.11
CA PHE A 55 -1.49 -5.95 5.48
C PHE A 55 -2.45 -5.47 6.58
N PHE A 56 -1.94 -4.92 7.68
CA PHE A 56 -2.80 -4.41 8.75
C PHE A 56 -3.66 -3.23 8.31
N MET A 57 -3.13 -2.33 7.48
CA MET A 57 -3.90 -1.21 6.94
C MET A 57 -5.09 -1.71 6.11
N VAL A 58 -4.86 -2.59 5.13
CA VAL A 58 -5.92 -3.13 4.28
C VAL A 58 -6.92 -3.98 5.06
N GLU A 59 -6.46 -4.80 6.00
CA GLU A 59 -7.37 -5.62 6.82
C GLU A 59 -8.17 -4.76 7.81
N SER A 60 -7.64 -3.64 8.29
CA SER A 60 -8.37 -2.73 9.17
C SER A 60 -9.60 -2.11 8.49
N GLU A 61 -9.53 -1.85 7.18
CA GLU A 61 -10.67 -1.36 6.40
C GLU A 61 -11.84 -2.36 6.37
N ARG A 62 -11.56 -3.66 6.53
CA ARG A 62 -12.61 -4.69 6.60
C ARG A 62 -13.34 -4.68 7.95
N LEU A 63 -12.68 -4.22 9.00
CA LEU A 63 -13.22 -4.17 10.36
C LEU A 63 -13.95 -2.85 10.64
N MET A 64 -13.60 -1.77 9.95
CA MET A 64 -14.24 -0.47 10.14
C MET A 64 -15.51 -0.30 9.30
N PRO A 65 -16.55 0.41 9.80
CA PRO A 65 -17.71 0.76 9.00
C PRO A 65 -17.32 1.61 7.78
N ARG A 66 -17.82 1.23 6.59
CA ARG A 66 -17.53 1.94 5.32
C ARG A 66 -17.82 3.44 5.38
N SER A 67 -18.87 3.85 6.10
CA SER A 67 -19.24 5.26 6.26
C SER A 67 -18.17 6.08 6.98
N LEU A 68 -17.46 5.49 7.95
CA LEU A 68 -16.38 6.16 8.67
C LEU A 68 -15.15 6.35 7.78
N ILE A 69 -14.77 5.30 7.03
CA ILE A 69 -13.66 5.35 6.07
C ILE A 69 -13.91 6.45 5.04
N LEU A 70 -15.09 6.48 4.43
CA LEU A 70 -15.45 7.48 3.42
C LEU A 70 -15.41 8.91 3.98
N ARG A 71 -15.86 9.12 5.22
CA ARG A 71 -15.79 10.44 5.88
C ARG A 71 -14.35 10.87 6.12
N ALA A 72 -13.50 9.96 6.60
CA ALA A 72 -12.09 10.24 6.86
C ALA A 72 -11.34 10.59 5.56
N VAL A 73 -11.47 9.75 4.54
CA VAL A 73 -10.86 10.01 3.22
C VAL A 73 -11.38 11.31 2.61
N GLY A 74 -12.69 11.55 2.68
CA GLY A 74 -13.30 12.79 2.18
C GLY A 74 -12.80 14.05 2.89
N ALA A 75 -12.50 13.98 4.18
CA ALA A 75 -11.91 15.09 4.91
C ALA A 75 -10.47 15.36 4.46
N VAL A 76 -9.65 14.31 4.28
CA VAL A 76 -8.27 14.43 3.82
C VAL A 76 -8.21 15.04 2.41
N LEU A 77 -8.98 14.50 1.47
CA LEU A 77 -9.00 14.99 0.09
C LEU A 77 -9.45 16.46 0.01
N ARG A 78 -10.47 16.85 0.78
CA ARG A 78 -10.94 18.25 0.83
C ARG A 78 -9.86 19.19 1.35
N SER A 79 -9.13 18.79 2.39
CA SER A 79 -8.05 19.60 2.96
C SER A 79 -6.85 19.80 2.03
N HIS A 80 -6.65 18.90 1.05
CA HIS A 80 -5.64 19.06 0.00
C HIS A 80 -6.09 20.00 -1.13
N THR A 81 -7.39 20.04 -1.45
CA THR A 81 -7.94 20.97 -2.45
C THR A 81 -7.93 22.43 -1.97
N GLU A 82 -8.05 22.67 -0.67
CA GLU A 82 -8.09 24.04 -0.10
C GLU A 82 -6.70 24.68 0.10
N LYS A 83 -5.61 23.93 -0.11
CA LYS A 83 -4.22 24.41 0.04
C LYS A 83 -3.49 24.61 -1.30
N GLY A 84 -4.20 24.49 -2.43
CA GLY A 84 -3.70 24.74 -3.78
C GLY A 84 -4.08 26.11 -4.30
#